data_AF-A0A7J2L4P0-F1
#
_entry.id   AF-A0A7J2L4P0-F1
#
_cell.length_a   1.000
_cell.length_b   1.000
_cell.length_c   1.000
_cell.angle_alpha   90.00
_cell.angle_beta   90.00
_cell.angle_gamma   90.00
#
_symmetry.space_group_name_H-M   'P 1'
#
loop_
_entity.id
_entity.type
_entity.pdbx_description
1 polymer ?
#
loop_
_entity_poly.entity_id
_entity_poly.type
_entity_poly.pdbx_seq_one_letter_code
_entity_poly.pdbx_strand_id
1 'polypeptide(L)' 'MKRRYSMVSPGLIRRIAIFKEALRKLRKLTKYEKYEFMRDFRNIDSAERNLEIAIHSLIDVGNYIIAYLKLGTPLR' A
#
# COMPACT_ATOMS: atom_id res chain seq x y z
N MET A 1 -0.57 -18.70 -32.07
CA MET A 1 -0.11 -17.30 -31.91
C MET A 1 -0.47 -16.81 -30.51
N LYS A 2 0.53 -16.58 -29.64
CA LYS A 2 0.33 -16.21 -28.22
C LYS A 2 -0.27 -14.81 -28.11
N ARG A 3 -1.48 -14.68 -27.56
CA ARG A 3 -2.01 -13.37 -27.11
C ARG A 3 -1.16 -12.88 -25.93
N ARG A 4 -0.15 -12.07 -26.22
CA ARG A 4 0.51 -11.16 -25.27
C ARG A 4 -0.45 -9.99 -24.98
N TYR A 5 -1.44 -10.22 -24.12
CA TYR A 5 -2.16 -9.17 -23.40
C TYR A 5 -2.38 -9.75 -21.99
N SER A 6 -1.88 -9.15 -20.92
CA SER A 6 -2.21 -7.78 -20.51
C SER A 6 -1.06 -7.12 -19.74
N MET A 7 -0.71 -5.91 -20.18
CA MET A 7 -0.05 -4.94 -19.32
C MET A 7 -0.91 -4.73 -18.07
N VAL A 8 -0.26 -4.78 -16.91
CA VAL A 8 -0.71 -4.36 -15.56
C VAL A 8 -2.19 -3.96 -15.47
N SER A 9 -3.01 -4.73 -14.75
CA SER A 9 -4.44 -4.41 -14.60
C SER A 9 -4.65 -2.99 -14.03
N PRO A 10 -5.68 -2.24 -14.47
CA PRO A 10 -6.00 -0.92 -13.90
C PRO A 10 -6.17 -0.95 -12.37
N GLY A 11 -6.71 -2.05 -11.84
CA GLY A 11 -6.82 -2.28 -10.41
C GLY A 11 -5.47 -2.35 -9.70
N LEU A 12 -4.50 -3.07 -10.27
CA LEU A 12 -3.13 -3.13 -9.72
C LEU A 12 -2.45 -1.75 -9.75
N ILE A 13 -2.57 -1.00 -10.86
CA ILE A 13 -2.03 0.36 -10.97
C ILE A 13 -2.61 1.26 -9.87
N ARG A 14 -3.93 1.18 -9.64
CA ARG A 14 -4.60 1.95 -8.59
C ARG A 14 -4.11 1.58 -7.19
N ARG A 15 -3.91 0.30 -6.90
CA ARG A 15 -3.38 -0.16 -5.60
C ARG A 15 -1.95 0.36 -5.35
N ILE A 16 -1.09 0.32 -6.38
CA ILE A 16 0.25 0.91 -6.30
C ILE A 16 0.19 2.43 -6.08
N ALA A 17 -0.74 3.13 -6.74
CA ALA A 17 -0.91 4.56 -6.54
C ALA A 17 -1.37 4.90 -5.11
N ILE A 18 -2.32 4.13 -4.56
CA ILE A 18 -2.78 4.27 -3.17
C ILE A 18 -1.62 4.03 -2.19
N PHE A 19 -0.84 2.97 -2.38
CA PHE A 19 0.35 2.68 -1.58
C PHE A 19 1.34 3.85 -1.58
N LYS A 20 1.67 4.38 -2.77
CA LYS A 20 2.58 5.53 -2.92
C LYS A 20 2.06 6.78 -2.20
N GLU A 21 0.76 7.04 -2.31
CA GLU A 21 0.14 8.19 -1.66
C GLU A 21 0.12 8.06 -0.13
N ALA A 22 -0.15 6.86 0.40
CA ALA A 22 -0.06 6.56 1.82
C ALA A 22 1.39 6.77 2.35
N LEU A 23 2.39 6.24 1.65
CA LEU A 23 3.79 6.47 1.98
C LEU A 23 4.19 7.95 1.93
N ARG A 24 3.68 8.70 0.94
CA ARG A 24 3.92 10.15 0.83
C ARG A 24 3.37 10.89 2.05
N LYS A 25 2.20 10.51 2.56
CA LYS A 25 1.60 11.07 3.77
C LYS A 25 2.39 10.68 5.02
N LEU A 26 2.77 9.41 5.17
CA LEU A 26 3.62 8.95 6.27
C LEU A 26 4.96 9.70 6.33
N ARG A 27 5.63 9.88 5.19
CA ARG A 27 6.88 10.67 5.09
C ARG A 27 6.71 12.16 5.44
N LYS A 28 5.49 12.71 5.40
CA LYS A 28 5.24 14.05 5.94
C LYS A 28 5.17 14.02 7.46
N LEU A 29 4.59 12.98 8.03
CA LEU A 29 4.48 12.80 9.48
C LEU A 29 5.85 12.55 10.15
N THR A 30 6.81 11.98 9.43
CA THR A 30 8.20 11.82 9.95
C THR A 30 8.96 13.14 10.08
N LYS A 31 8.39 14.28 9.65
CA LYS A 31 9.03 15.59 9.74
C LYS A 31 8.72 16.33 11.05
N TYR A 32 7.74 15.85 11.81
CA TYR A 32 7.41 16.41 13.12
C TYR A 32 8.41 15.91 14.16
N GLU A 33 8.82 16.80 15.07
CA GLU A 33 9.49 16.36 16.28
C GLU A 33 8.57 15.51 17.14
N LYS A 34 9.13 14.61 17.95
CA LYS A 34 8.33 13.64 18.75
C LYS A 34 7.23 14.33 19.56
N TYR A 35 7.54 15.44 20.21
CA TYR A 35 6.57 16.20 21.00
C TYR A 35 5.44 16.81 20.15
N GLU A 36 5.78 17.38 18.99
CA GLU A 36 4.80 17.94 18.05
C GLU A 36 3.90 16.87 17.45
N PHE A 37 4.47 15.69 17.18
CA PHE A 37 3.71 14.54 16.71
C PHE A 37 2.72 14.07 17.79
N MET A 38 3.19 13.86 19.02
CA MET A 38 2.38 13.28 20.10
C MET A 38 1.31 14.23 20.66
N ARG A 39 1.47 15.54 20.54
CA ARG A 39 0.55 16.51 21.15
C ARG A 39 -0.75 16.73 20.37
N ASP A 40 -0.82 16.29 19.12
CA ASP A 40 -2.01 16.38 18.27
C ASP A 40 -2.45 14.98 17.86
N PHE A 41 -3.56 14.50 18.43
CA PHE A 41 -4.09 13.15 18.18
C PHE A 41 -4.29 12.87 16.68
N ARG A 42 -4.57 13.91 15.88
CA ARG A 42 -4.76 13.77 14.43
C ARG A 42 -3.50 13.28 13.72
N ASN A 43 -2.31 13.53 14.26
CA ASN A 43 -1.06 13.02 13.72
C ASN A 43 -0.94 11.50 13.91
N ILE A 44 -1.32 11.01 15.09
CA ILE A 44 -1.33 9.58 15.43
C ILE A 44 -2.38 8.87 14.57
N ASP A 45 -3.62 9.34 14.58
CA ASP A 45 -4.72 8.79 13.78
C ASP A 45 -4.36 8.75 12.28
N SER A 46 -3.75 9.83 11.79
CA SER A 46 -3.28 9.89 10.41
C SER A 46 -2.16 8.89 10.14
N ALA A 47 -1.21 8.71 11.05
CA ALA A 47 -0.13 7.74 10.89
C ALA A 47 -0.69 6.31 10.84
N GLU A 48 -1.51 5.95 11.82
CA GLU A 48 -2.14 4.62 11.91
C GLU A 48 -2.95 4.31 10.65
N ARG A 49 -3.83 5.23 10.24
CA ARG A 49 -4.65 5.01 9.05
C ARG A 49 -3.83 4.89 7.77
N ASN A 50 -2.80 5.70 7.59
CA ASN A 50 -1.95 5.60 6.39
C ASN A 50 -1.07 4.34 6.42
N LEU A 51 -0.63 3.87 7.59
CA LEU A 51 0.06 2.59 7.73
C LEU A 51 -0.86 1.42 7.34
N GLU A 52 -2.09 1.40 7.84
CA GLU A 52 -3.09 0.38 7.49
C GLU A 52 -3.35 0.35 5.97
N ILE A 53 -3.58 1.52 5.36
CA ILE A 53 -3.79 1.64 3.91
C ILE A 53 -2.57 1.12 3.13
N ALA A 54 -1.35 1.44 3.57
CA ALA A 54 -0.12 1.00 2.92
C ALA A 54 0.03 -0.52 3.00
N ILE A 55 -0.20 -1.12 4.18
CA ILE A 55 -0.12 -2.57 4.39
C ILE A 55 -1.16 -3.30 3.54
N HIS A 56 -2.43 -2.88 3.58
CA HIS A 56 -3.50 -3.49 2.76
C HIS A 56 -3.18 -3.41 1.27
N SER A 57 -2.73 -2.24 0.79
CA SER A 57 -2.37 -2.07 -0.62
C SER A 57 -1.21 -2.98 -1.03
N LEU A 58 -0.22 -3.18 -0.14
CA LEU A 58 0.90 -4.07 -0.38
C LEU A 58 0.48 -5.55 -0.39
N ILE A 59 -0.40 -5.97 0.53
CA ILE A 59 -0.97 -7.31 0.56
C ILE A 59 -1.71 -7.59 -0.75
N ASP A 60 -2.54 -6.66 -1.22
CA ASP A 60 -3.28 -6.84 -2.46
C ASP A 60 -2.39 -6.92 -3.70
N VAL A 61 -1.30 -6.14 -3.73
CA VAL A 61 -0.26 -6.23 -4.77
C VAL A 61 0.44 -7.61 -4.71
N GLY A 62 0.80 -8.07 -3.52
CA GLY A 62 1.40 -9.38 -3.30
C GLY A 62 0.48 -10.52 -3.76
N ASN A 63 -0.79 -10.48 -3.39
CA ASN A 63 -1.81 -11.43 -3.82
C ASN A 63 -1.96 -11.45 -5.35
N TYR A 64 -1.92 -10.28 -6.01
CA TYR A 64 -1.91 -10.21 -7.47
C TYR A 64 -0.68 -10.90 -8.06
N ILE A 65 0.52 -10.65 -7.53
CA ILE A 65 1.78 -11.24 -8.02
C ILE A 65 1.72 -12.77 -7.88
N ILE A 66 1.30 -13.26 -6.72
CA ILE A 66 1.16 -14.70 -6.43
C ILE A 66 0.19 -15.35 -7.44
N ALA A 67 -0.98 -14.74 -7.67
CA ALA A 67 -1.96 -15.24 -8.62
C ALA A 67 -1.44 -15.19 -10.07
N TYR A 68 -0.80 -14.09 -10.46
CA TYR A 68 -0.24 -13.90 -11.80
C TYR A 68 0.85 -14.92 -12.12
N LEU A 69 1.73 -15.19 -11.16
CA LEU A 69 2.82 -16.17 -11.27
C LEU A 69 2.37 -17.60 -10.97
N LYS A 70 1.11 -17.82 -10.58
CA LYS A 70 0.53 -19.12 -10.20
C LYS A 70 1.34 -19.84 -9.11
N LEU A 71 1.83 -19.10 -8.11
CA LEU A 71 2.69 -19.64 -7.05
C LEU A 71 1.95 -20.46 -5.98
N GLY A 72 0.68 -20.82 -6.22
CA GLY A 72 -0.20 -21.42 -5.22
C GLY A 72 -0.86 -20.37 -4.32
N THR A 73 -1.88 -20.77 -3.56
CA THR A 73 -2.41 -19.92 -2.47
C THR A 73 -1.68 -20.24 -1.18
N PRO A 74 -1.51 -19.29 -0.25
CA PRO A 74 -1.02 -19.61 1.08
C PRO A 74 -1.90 -20.73 1.65
N LEU A 75 -1.28 -21.83 2.08
CA LEU A 75 -1.99 -22.91 2.77
C LEU A 75 -2.73 -22.29 3.96
N ARG A 76 -4.06 -22.44 3.98
CA ARG A 76 -4.93 -22.00 5.07
C ARG A 76 -4.64 -22.78 6.34
#